data_AF-A0A959FYL1-F1
#
_entry.id   AF-A0A959FYL1-F1
#
_cell.length_a   1.000
_cell.length_b   1.000
_cell.length_c   1.000
_cell.angle_alpha   90.00
_cell.angle_beta   90.00
_cell.angle_gamma   90.00
#
_symmetry.space_group_name_H-M   'P 1'
#
loop_
_entity.id
_entity.type
_entity.pdbx_description
1 polymer ?
#
loop_
_entity_poly.entity_id
_entity_poly.type
_entity_poly.pdbx_seq_one_letter_code
_entity_poly.pdbx_strand_id
1 'polypeptide(L)'
;KIEIIKPKVETVSTPPPPPVQEMAPPPPPPPPPPIVEEDPSQTSILELETIETKAPRVIELPDSLRDLTDDATPPPQPLPKKFNSTKIEIPEDVEELFESSKAKELSEKLGELPIPDLTKAMGLNEKIFTINELFDGDQNKFNSVLQVLNGLHTYEQAKEYLVSEVVDTFDWTDKSKKKKAKNFIKLIRRRYN
;
A
#
# COMPACT_ATOMS: atom_id res chain seq x y z
N LYS A 1 -44.17 32.14 -84.29
CA LYS A 1 -43.40 32.21 -83.03
C LYS A 1 -43.92 31.09 -82.14
N ILE A 2 -43.10 30.08 -81.87
CA ILE A 2 -43.47 28.88 -81.09
C ILE A 2 -43.11 29.18 -79.63
N GLU A 3 -44.12 29.20 -78.76
CA GLU A 3 -43.96 29.49 -77.33
C GLU A 3 -43.70 28.17 -76.60
N ILE A 4 -42.51 28.06 -76.01
CA ILE A 4 -42.00 26.85 -75.37
C ILE A 4 -42.53 26.81 -73.93
N ILE A 5 -43.37 25.83 -73.66
CA ILE A 5 -43.84 25.43 -72.33
C ILE A 5 -42.65 24.94 -71.50
N LYS A 6 -42.32 25.65 -70.41
CA LYS A 6 -41.30 25.25 -69.44
C LYS A 6 -41.95 24.45 -68.29
N PRO A 7 -41.29 23.40 -67.77
CA PRO A 7 -41.87 22.52 -66.77
C PRO A 7 -41.95 23.18 -65.38
N LYS A 8 -43.04 22.87 -64.68
CA LYS A 8 -43.36 23.29 -63.31
C LYS A 8 -42.46 22.56 -62.32
N VAL A 9 -41.57 23.30 -61.66
CA VAL A 9 -40.73 22.79 -60.57
C VAL A 9 -41.44 23.10 -59.26
N GLU A 10 -41.87 22.05 -58.58
CA GLU A 10 -42.53 22.12 -57.28
C GLU A 10 -41.46 22.43 -56.22
N THR A 11 -41.30 23.71 -55.90
CA THR A 11 -40.41 24.16 -54.81
C THR A 11 -41.10 23.97 -53.47
N VAL A 12 -40.73 22.89 -52.78
CA VAL A 12 -41.10 22.63 -51.39
C VAL A 12 -40.57 23.77 -50.51
N SER A 13 -41.49 24.49 -49.87
CA SER A 13 -41.23 25.54 -48.91
C SER A 13 -40.81 24.92 -47.58
N THR A 14 -39.54 25.06 -47.20
CA THR A 14 -39.10 24.82 -45.82
C THR A 14 -39.04 26.15 -45.08
N PRO A 15 -39.63 26.24 -43.86
CA PRO A 15 -39.63 27.49 -43.09
C PRO A 15 -38.21 27.88 -42.63
N PRO A 16 -37.94 29.18 -42.47
CA PRO A 16 -36.64 29.68 -42.05
C PRO A 16 -36.29 29.17 -40.63
N PRO A 17 -34.99 28.95 -40.33
CA PRO A 17 -34.55 28.62 -38.99
C PRO A 17 -34.90 29.75 -38.01
N PRO A 18 -35.18 29.44 -36.73
CA PRO A 18 -35.43 30.45 -35.71
C PRO A 18 -34.21 31.39 -35.57
N PRO A 19 -34.41 32.64 -35.13
CA PRO A 19 -33.31 33.56 -34.89
C PRO A 19 -32.37 32.93 -33.86
N VAL A 20 -31.10 32.84 -34.23
CA VAL A 20 -30.02 32.53 -33.30
C VAL A 20 -30.12 33.57 -32.19
N GLN A 21 -30.55 33.15 -31.00
CA GLN A 21 -30.28 33.95 -29.82
C GLN A 21 -28.76 34.07 -29.78
N GLU A 22 -28.28 35.28 -30.02
CA GLU A 22 -26.91 35.68 -29.75
C GLU A 22 -26.72 35.49 -28.25
N MET A 23 -26.37 34.28 -27.84
CA MET A 23 -25.75 34.03 -26.55
C MET A 23 -24.54 34.95 -26.57
N ALA A 24 -24.60 36.00 -25.75
CA ALA A 24 -23.47 36.87 -25.49
C ALA A 24 -22.23 35.98 -25.38
N PRO A 25 -21.12 36.32 -26.07
CA PRO A 25 -19.91 35.53 -25.98
C PRO A 25 -19.62 35.31 -24.48
N PRO A 26 -19.28 34.08 -24.07
CA PRO A 26 -18.88 33.86 -22.69
C PRO A 26 -17.82 34.90 -22.34
N PRO A 27 -17.87 35.49 -21.11
CA PRO A 27 -16.85 36.44 -20.71
C PRO A 27 -15.48 35.82 -20.99
N PRO A 28 -14.52 36.59 -21.54
CA PRO A 28 -13.20 36.06 -21.80
C PRO A 28 -12.69 35.39 -20.52
N PRO A 29 -12.00 34.24 -20.62
CA PRO A 29 -11.38 33.64 -19.45
C PRO A 29 -10.57 34.71 -18.73
N PRO A 30 -10.54 34.71 -17.39
CA PRO A 30 -9.68 35.63 -16.66
C PRO A 30 -8.28 35.53 -17.28
N PRO A 31 -7.56 36.66 -17.42
CA PRO A 31 -6.20 36.61 -17.93
C PRO A 31 -5.46 35.54 -17.12
N PRO A 32 -4.62 34.71 -17.78
CA PRO A 32 -3.77 33.81 -17.02
C PRO A 32 -3.10 34.64 -15.91
N PRO A 33 -2.93 34.10 -14.69
CA PRO A 33 -2.04 34.75 -13.73
C PRO A 33 -0.77 35.10 -14.49
N PRO A 34 -0.17 36.28 -14.25
CA PRO A 34 1.01 36.70 -14.98
C PRO A 34 1.92 35.50 -15.08
N ILE A 35 2.14 35.03 -16.31
CA ILE A 35 3.26 34.15 -16.58
C ILE A 35 4.41 35.00 -16.11
N VAL A 36 4.92 34.65 -14.93
CA VAL A 36 6.28 34.96 -14.60
C VAL A 36 7.02 34.33 -15.76
N GLU A 37 7.45 35.18 -16.70
CA GLU A 37 8.62 34.90 -17.50
C GLU A 37 9.68 34.53 -16.47
N GLU A 38 9.76 33.25 -16.13
CA GLU A 38 10.98 32.68 -15.61
C GLU A 38 11.93 32.73 -16.79
N ASP A 39 12.51 33.91 -16.95
CA ASP A 39 13.84 34.09 -17.44
C ASP A 39 14.67 32.88 -16.96
N PRO A 40 15.22 32.06 -17.87
CA PRO A 40 16.06 30.93 -17.49
C PRO A 40 17.36 31.34 -16.77
N SER A 41 17.54 32.60 -16.39
CA SER A 41 18.75 33.14 -15.74
C SER A 41 18.70 33.27 -14.21
N GLN A 42 17.74 32.65 -13.51
CA GLN A 42 17.86 32.45 -12.04
C GLN A 42 17.90 30.98 -11.65
N THR A 43 18.83 30.26 -12.27
CA THR A 43 19.49 29.14 -11.59
C THR A 43 20.50 29.77 -10.63
N SER A 44 20.14 29.98 -9.37
CA SER A 44 21.16 30.11 -8.32
C SER A 44 21.79 28.74 -8.16
N ILE A 45 22.87 28.56 -8.90
CA ILE A 45 23.85 27.52 -8.72
C ILE A 45 24.45 27.79 -7.33
N LEU A 46 23.97 27.12 -6.30
CA LEU A 46 24.79 26.93 -5.11
C LEU A 46 25.87 25.92 -5.49
N GLU A 47 26.96 26.51 -5.98
CA GLU A 47 28.34 26.08 -5.86
C GLU A 47 28.49 24.73 -5.14
N LEU A 48 28.73 23.69 -5.93
CA LEU A 48 29.30 22.44 -5.45
C LEU A 48 30.78 22.72 -5.11
N GLU A 49 31.03 23.41 -4.00
CA GLU A 49 32.35 23.44 -3.38
C GLU A 49 32.58 22.10 -2.69
N THR A 50 33.19 21.20 -3.46
CA THR A 50 34.26 20.29 -3.03
C THR A 50 34.77 20.57 -1.61
N ILE A 51 34.25 19.86 -0.62
CA ILE A 51 34.92 19.72 0.68
C ILE A 51 36.08 18.72 0.53
N GLU A 52 37.16 19.20 -0.06
CA GLU A 52 38.47 18.57 0.03
C GLU A 52 39.02 18.77 1.46
N THR A 53 39.07 17.66 2.20
CA THR A 53 40.05 17.30 3.24
C THR A 53 40.56 18.41 4.18
N LYS A 54 40.01 18.46 5.39
CA LYS A 54 40.84 18.65 6.60
C LYS A 54 40.60 17.53 7.62
N ALA A 55 41.73 17.00 8.08
CA ALA A 55 41.91 15.92 9.04
C ALA A 55 41.27 16.20 10.43
N PRO A 56 41.18 15.18 11.31
CA PRO A 56 40.07 14.99 12.25
C PRO A 56 40.18 15.90 13.48
N ARG A 57 39.05 16.48 13.90
CA ARG A 57 38.94 17.09 15.22
C ARG A 57 38.60 16.00 16.23
N VAL A 58 39.61 15.61 17.00
CA VAL A 58 39.50 14.77 18.19
C VAL A 58 38.50 15.41 19.14
N ILE A 59 37.39 14.72 19.41
CA ILE A 59 36.53 15.01 20.55
C ILE A 59 37.16 14.24 21.71
N GLU A 60 37.85 14.95 22.60
CA GLU A 60 38.35 14.38 23.84
C GLU A 60 37.16 14.06 24.76
N LEU A 61 36.99 12.77 25.00
CA LEU A 61 36.04 12.23 25.96
C LEU A 61 36.55 12.59 27.37
N PRO A 62 35.76 13.24 28.23
CA PRO A 62 36.19 13.47 29.61
C PRO A 62 36.30 12.13 30.36
N ASP A 63 37.50 11.87 30.90
CA ASP A 63 37.96 10.64 31.56
C ASP A 63 37.35 10.40 32.97
N SER A 64 36.16 10.93 33.26
CA SER A 64 35.75 11.15 34.65
C SER A 64 34.70 10.20 35.25
N LEU A 65 34.41 9.03 34.66
CA LEU A 65 33.59 8.00 35.33
C LEU A 65 34.06 6.56 35.02
N ARG A 66 35.37 6.32 35.09
CA ARG A 66 35.94 4.98 35.32
C ARG A 66 36.16 4.79 36.82
N ASP A 67 35.11 4.48 37.57
CA ASP A 67 35.17 3.63 38.77
C ASP A 67 33.76 3.51 39.36
N LEU A 68 32.98 2.53 38.87
CA LEU A 68 31.97 1.79 39.63
C LEU A 68 31.69 0.53 38.82
N THR A 69 32.49 -0.49 39.07
CA THR A 69 32.09 -1.88 38.86
C THR A 69 30.84 -2.14 39.69
N ASP A 70 29.69 -2.24 39.05
CA ASP A 70 28.57 -3.02 39.59
C ASP A 70 27.69 -3.50 38.43
N ASP A 71 27.83 -4.80 38.15
CA ASP A 71 26.77 -5.73 37.79
C ASP A 71 25.41 -5.14 37.34
N ALA A 72 25.26 -4.88 36.05
CA ALA A 72 23.94 -4.83 35.41
C ALA A 72 24.06 -5.09 33.90
N THR A 73 24.41 -6.32 33.56
CA THR A 73 24.05 -6.88 32.25
C THR A 73 22.53 -6.75 32.14
N PRO A 74 21.95 -6.03 31.15
CA PRO A 74 20.52 -6.14 30.92
C PRO A 74 20.27 -7.63 30.60
N PRO A 75 19.42 -8.34 31.38
CA PRO A 75 19.21 -9.75 31.17
C PRO A 75 18.86 -9.98 29.69
N PRO A 76 19.47 -10.97 29.01
CA PRO A 76 18.96 -11.43 27.73
C PRO A 76 17.49 -11.73 27.97
N GLN A 77 16.59 -10.95 27.36
CA GLN A 77 15.17 -11.20 27.48
C GLN A 77 14.93 -12.65 27.09
N PRO A 78 14.28 -13.45 27.95
CA PRO A 78 14.09 -14.86 27.68
C PRO A 78 13.31 -15.00 26.39
N LEU A 79 13.93 -15.70 25.43
CA LEU A 79 13.31 -16.28 24.24
C LEU A 79 11.87 -16.71 24.57
N PRO A 80 10.84 -16.35 23.78
CA PRO A 80 9.58 -17.04 23.90
C PRO A 80 9.81 -18.51 23.53
N LYS A 81 9.87 -19.31 24.60
CA LYS A 81 9.43 -20.70 24.78
C LYS A 81 9.55 -21.56 23.53
N LYS A 82 10.44 -22.56 23.63
CA LYS A 82 10.44 -23.80 22.87
C LYS A 82 9.02 -24.14 22.42
N PHE A 83 8.74 -23.95 21.14
CA PHE A 83 7.54 -24.45 20.51
C PHE A 83 7.68 -25.97 20.58
N ASN A 84 7.03 -26.58 21.56
CA ASN A 84 6.89 -28.02 21.57
C ASN A 84 6.19 -28.35 20.26
N SER A 85 6.86 -29.07 19.36
CA SER A 85 6.26 -29.65 18.14
C SER A 85 5.25 -30.73 18.53
N THR A 86 4.22 -30.34 19.27
CA THR A 86 2.96 -31.08 19.30
C THR A 86 2.34 -30.77 17.97
N LYS A 87 2.34 -31.75 17.07
CA LYS A 87 1.57 -31.76 15.82
C LYS A 87 0.19 -31.18 16.12
N ILE A 88 -0.03 -29.91 15.79
CA ILE A 88 -1.33 -29.27 15.95
C ILE A 88 -2.24 -29.98 14.96
N GLU A 89 -3.29 -30.62 15.45
CA GLU A 89 -4.37 -31.12 14.59
C GLU A 89 -5.11 -29.89 14.08
N ILE A 90 -4.70 -29.41 12.90
CA ILE A 90 -5.33 -28.27 12.24
C ILE A 90 -6.68 -28.76 11.72
N PRO A 91 -7.81 -28.17 12.16
CA PRO A 91 -9.13 -28.50 11.62
C PRO A 91 -9.17 -28.25 10.11
N GLU A 92 -9.92 -29.07 9.36
CA GLU A 92 -10.04 -28.96 7.89
C GLU A 92 -10.46 -27.55 7.44
N ASP A 93 -11.38 -26.92 8.19
CA ASP A 93 -11.84 -25.55 7.93
C ASP A 93 -10.73 -24.50 8.03
N VAL A 94 -9.76 -24.72 8.91
CA VAL A 94 -8.59 -23.85 9.08
C VAL A 94 -7.60 -24.12 7.96
N GLU A 95 -7.34 -25.37 7.60
CA GLU A 95 -6.45 -25.72 6.49
C GLU A 95 -6.94 -25.10 5.18
N GLU A 96 -8.26 -25.05 4.94
CA GLU A 96 -8.86 -24.42 3.77
C GLU A 96 -8.59 -22.89 3.69
N LEU A 97 -8.25 -22.23 4.81
CA LEU A 97 -7.81 -20.82 4.81
C LEU A 97 -6.42 -20.66 4.19
N PHE A 98 -5.56 -21.67 4.34
CA PHE A 98 -4.19 -21.66 3.87
C PHE A 98 -4.03 -22.36 2.51
N GLU A 99 -5.00 -23.18 2.11
CA GLU A 99 -5.06 -23.73 0.76
C GLU A 99 -5.40 -22.64 -0.27
N SER A 100 -4.39 -22.24 -1.05
CA SER A 100 -4.58 -21.49 -2.30
C SER A 100 -4.08 -22.29 -3.50
N SER A 101 -4.85 -22.27 -4.58
CA SER A 101 -4.56 -23.03 -5.80
C SER A 101 -3.25 -22.53 -6.42
N LYS A 102 -2.22 -23.38 -6.38
CA LYS A 102 -0.84 -23.08 -6.78
C LYS A 102 -0.74 -22.50 -8.21
N ALA A 103 -1.66 -22.85 -9.10
CA ALA A 103 -1.70 -22.34 -10.48
C ALA A 103 -2.05 -20.85 -10.57
N LYS A 104 -2.96 -20.34 -9.71
CA LYS A 104 -3.31 -18.91 -9.65
C LYS A 104 -2.14 -18.08 -9.11
N GLU A 105 -1.50 -18.60 -8.07
CA GLU A 105 -0.41 -17.92 -7.36
C GLU A 105 0.86 -17.77 -8.22
N LEU A 106 1.18 -18.74 -9.08
CA LEU A 106 2.36 -18.63 -9.97
C LEU A 106 2.21 -17.50 -10.99
N SER A 107 1.00 -17.29 -11.50
CA SER A 107 0.71 -16.18 -12.42
C SER A 107 0.80 -14.82 -11.71
N GLU A 108 0.40 -14.75 -10.45
CA GLU A 108 0.49 -13.51 -9.65
C GLU A 108 1.94 -13.23 -9.22
N LYS A 109 2.70 -14.28 -8.86
CA LYS A 109 4.11 -14.18 -8.47
C LYS A 109 5.01 -13.54 -9.54
N LEU A 110 4.73 -13.75 -10.83
CA LEU A 110 5.58 -13.23 -11.91
C LEU A 110 5.51 -11.69 -12.05
N GLY A 111 4.44 -11.06 -11.56
CA GLY A 111 4.23 -9.61 -11.65
C GLY A 111 4.33 -8.86 -10.33
N GLU A 112 4.45 -9.56 -9.19
CA GLU A 112 4.42 -8.93 -7.87
C GLU A 112 5.83 -8.66 -7.31
N LEU A 113 6.02 -7.45 -6.79
CA LEU A 113 7.24 -7.07 -6.08
C LEU A 113 7.31 -7.78 -4.70
N PRO A 114 8.51 -8.22 -4.27
CA PRO A 114 8.68 -8.83 -2.95
C PRO A 114 8.31 -7.83 -1.84
N ILE A 115 7.65 -8.33 -0.79
CA ILE A 115 7.30 -7.52 0.38
C ILE A 115 8.41 -7.66 1.44
N PRO A 116 9.17 -6.59 1.75
CA PRO A 116 10.11 -6.64 2.88
C PRO A 116 9.40 -6.52 4.24
N ASP A 117 8.32 -5.75 4.31
CA ASP A 117 7.60 -5.44 5.56
C ASP A 117 6.08 -5.43 5.32
N LEU A 118 5.36 -6.31 6.02
CA LEU A 118 3.90 -6.42 5.93
C LEU A 118 3.17 -5.14 6.36
N THR A 119 3.74 -4.39 7.29
CA THR A 119 3.19 -3.11 7.78
C THR A 119 3.22 -2.03 6.72
N LYS A 120 4.24 -2.06 5.83
CA LYS A 120 4.41 -1.09 4.74
C LYS A 120 3.72 -1.53 3.46
N ALA A 121 3.59 -2.84 3.23
CA ALA A 121 2.92 -3.37 2.04
C ALA A 121 1.40 -3.23 2.10
N MET A 122 0.82 -3.14 3.30
CA MET A 122 -0.60 -2.94 3.48
C MET A 122 -0.95 -1.44 3.44
N GLY A 123 -1.81 -1.04 2.51
CA GLY A 123 -2.33 0.32 2.46
C GLY A 123 -3.20 0.65 3.68
N LEU A 124 -3.31 1.93 4.05
CA LEU A 124 -4.07 2.37 5.22
C LEU A 124 -5.48 1.78 5.26
N ASN A 125 -6.18 1.81 4.12
CA ASN A 125 -7.55 1.32 4.03
C ASN A 125 -7.65 -0.19 4.29
N GLU A 126 -6.70 -0.97 3.76
CA GLU A 126 -6.62 -2.41 3.99
C GLU A 126 -6.26 -2.73 5.45
N LYS A 127 -5.43 -1.90 6.06
CA LYS A 127 -5.07 -2.00 7.48
C LYS A 127 -6.29 -1.82 8.38
N ILE A 128 -7.03 -0.72 8.20
CA ILE A 128 -8.26 -0.46 8.97
C ILE A 128 -9.29 -1.56 8.74
N PHE A 129 -9.47 -1.98 7.49
CA PHE A 129 -10.40 -3.05 7.14
C PHE A 129 -10.03 -4.38 7.81
N THR A 130 -8.75 -4.76 7.79
CA THR A 130 -8.26 -6.00 8.40
C THR A 130 -8.43 -5.97 9.91
N ILE A 131 -8.12 -4.85 10.56
CA ILE A 131 -8.29 -4.68 12.01
C ILE A 131 -9.76 -4.87 12.41
N ASN A 132 -10.68 -4.20 11.71
CA ASN A 132 -12.10 -4.24 12.08
C ASN A 132 -12.71 -5.63 11.84
N GLU A 133 -12.32 -6.31 10.77
CA GLU A 133 -13.01 -7.54 10.33
C GLU A 133 -12.36 -8.81 10.87
N LEU A 134 -11.03 -8.83 11.02
CA LEU A 134 -10.29 -10.01 11.48
C LEU A 134 -9.82 -9.93 12.93
N PHE A 135 -9.72 -8.74 13.49
CA PHE A 135 -9.24 -8.52 14.86
C PHE A 135 -10.29 -7.84 15.75
N ASP A 136 -11.55 -7.78 15.28
CA ASP A 136 -12.69 -7.18 16.00
C ASP A 136 -12.41 -5.75 16.50
N GLY A 137 -11.60 -4.99 15.75
CA GLY A 137 -11.20 -3.63 16.09
C GLY A 137 -9.93 -3.52 16.96
N ASP A 138 -9.33 -4.64 17.38
CA ASP A 138 -8.12 -4.64 18.20
C ASP A 138 -6.86 -4.31 17.37
N GLN A 139 -6.58 -3.01 17.31
CA GLN A 139 -5.38 -2.49 16.65
C GLN A 139 -4.08 -2.93 17.34
N ASN A 140 -4.09 -3.16 18.66
CA ASN A 140 -2.88 -3.54 19.40
C ASN A 140 -2.48 -4.98 19.09
N LYS A 141 -3.44 -5.90 19.09
CA LYS A 141 -3.21 -7.30 18.71
C LYS A 141 -2.80 -7.40 17.24
N PHE A 142 -3.44 -6.64 16.35
CA PHE A 142 -3.06 -6.60 14.94
C PHE A 142 -1.60 -6.15 14.73
N ASN A 143 -1.18 -5.03 15.35
CA ASN A 143 0.20 -4.56 15.22
C ASN A 143 1.20 -5.56 15.83
N SER A 144 0.85 -6.21 16.95
CA SER A 144 1.70 -7.24 17.57
C SER A 144 1.86 -8.46 16.66
N VAL A 145 0.76 -8.91 16.03
CA VAL A 145 0.78 -10.00 15.05
C VAL A 145 1.64 -9.63 13.85
N LEU A 146 1.52 -8.40 13.30
CA LEU A 146 2.38 -7.95 12.21
C LEU A 146 3.86 -7.91 12.59
N GLN A 147 4.20 -7.45 13.81
CA GLN A 147 5.57 -7.42 14.31
C GLN A 147 6.16 -8.83 14.40
N VAL A 148 5.41 -9.77 14.99
CA VAL A 148 5.83 -11.18 15.07
C VAL A 148 6.01 -11.75 13.68
N LEU A 149 5.02 -11.57 12.79
CA LEU A 149 5.10 -12.05 11.41
C LEU A 149 6.31 -11.46 10.69
N ASN A 150 6.62 -10.17 10.84
CA ASN A 150 7.83 -9.60 10.25
C ASN A 150 9.14 -10.13 10.88
N GLY A 151 9.10 -10.60 12.13
CA GLY A 151 10.26 -11.20 12.80
C GLY A 151 10.57 -12.65 12.39
N LEU A 152 9.60 -13.37 11.82
CA LEU A 152 9.78 -14.76 11.39
C LEU A 152 10.55 -14.86 10.07
N HIS A 153 11.19 -16.02 9.84
CA HIS A 153 12.03 -16.25 8.66
C HIS A 153 11.35 -17.07 7.56
N THR A 154 10.34 -17.85 7.90
CA THR A 154 9.68 -18.79 6.96
C THR A 154 8.16 -18.69 7.03
N TYR A 155 7.50 -19.00 5.92
CA TYR A 155 6.04 -19.04 5.85
C TYR A 155 5.44 -20.10 6.78
N GLU A 156 6.12 -21.23 6.96
CA GLU A 156 5.64 -22.33 7.80
C GLU A 156 5.52 -21.91 9.27
N GLN A 157 6.54 -21.20 9.80
CA GLN A 157 6.48 -20.59 11.14
C GLN A 157 5.34 -19.57 11.25
N ALA A 158 5.12 -18.77 10.20
CA ALA A 158 4.05 -17.79 10.17
C ALA A 158 2.66 -18.45 10.16
N LYS A 159 2.49 -19.55 9.41
CA LYS A 159 1.26 -20.35 9.38
C LYS A 159 0.99 -20.93 10.77
N GLU A 160 1.98 -21.57 11.39
CA GLU A 160 1.84 -22.16 12.72
C GLU A 160 1.42 -21.12 13.76
N TYR A 161 2.08 -19.96 13.79
CA TYR A 161 1.72 -18.85 14.67
C TYR A 161 0.29 -18.33 14.42
N LEU A 162 -0.12 -18.16 13.16
CA LEU A 162 -1.47 -17.72 12.82
C LEU A 162 -2.52 -18.72 13.33
N VAL A 163 -2.29 -20.01 13.10
CA VAL A 163 -3.24 -21.06 13.51
C VAL A 163 -3.38 -21.08 15.04
N SER A 164 -2.27 -21.01 15.77
CA SER A 164 -2.29 -21.14 17.23
C SER A 164 -2.77 -19.89 17.98
N GLU A 165 -2.40 -18.68 17.52
CA GLU A 165 -2.58 -17.45 18.29
C GLU A 165 -3.63 -16.48 17.72
N VAL A 166 -4.06 -16.69 16.47
CA VAL A 166 -4.90 -15.71 15.76
C VAL A 166 -6.19 -16.36 15.29
N VAL A 167 -6.10 -17.46 14.53
CA VAL A 167 -7.27 -18.15 13.98
C VAL A 167 -8.15 -18.69 15.10
N ASP A 168 -7.55 -19.32 16.11
CA ASP A 168 -8.27 -19.83 17.30
C ASP A 168 -8.87 -18.70 18.15
N THR A 169 -8.16 -17.57 18.28
CA THR A 169 -8.61 -16.45 19.12
C THR A 169 -9.71 -15.59 18.49
N PHE A 170 -9.71 -15.45 17.16
CA PHE A 170 -10.62 -14.55 16.42
C PHE A 170 -11.64 -15.27 15.53
N ASP A 171 -11.69 -16.61 15.58
CA ASP A 171 -12.60 -17.46 14.82
C ASP A 171 -12.61 -17.15 13.32
N TRP A 172 -11.44 -17.14 12.68
CA TRP A 172 -11.32 -16.83 11.25
C TRP A 172 -12.00 -17.84 10.32
N THR A 173 -12.45 -18.97 10.88
CA THR A 173 -13.26 -19.99 10.21
C THR A 173 -14.70 -19.54 9.96
N ASP A 174 -15.17 -18.46 10.59
CA ASP A 174 -16.50 -17.90 10.32
C ASP A 174 -16.65 -17.50 8.85
N LYS A 175 -17.82 -17.75 8.25
CA LYS A 175 -18.07 -17.48 6.82
C LYS A 175 -17.83 -16.02 6.43
N SER A 176 -18.06 -15.09 7.33
CA SER A 176 -17.87 -13.65 7.10
C SER A 176 -16.38 -13.29 7.06
N LYS A 177 -15.60 -13.86 8.00
CA LYS A 177 -14.17 -13.61 8.15
C LYS A 177 -13.30 -14.43 7.18
N LYS A 178 -13.75 -15.62 6.78
CA LYS A 178 -13.03 -16.60 5.93
C LYS A 178 -12.44 -15.98 4.68
N LYS A 179 -13.23 -15.18 3.93
CA LYS A 179 -12.76 -14.52 2.69
C LYS A 179 -11.66 -13.49 2.97
N LYS A 180 -11.74 -12.76 4.08
CA LYS A 180 -10.80 -11.71 4.45
C LYS A 180 -9.53 -12.31 5.03
N ALA A 181 -9.66 -13.36 5.83
CA ALA A 181 -8.56 -14.18 6.33
C ALA A 181 -7.73 -14.75 5.17
N LYS A 182 -8.38 -15.33 4.14
CA LYS A 182 -7.67 -15.81 2.94
C LYS A 182 -6.86 -14.72 2.24
N ASN A 183 -7.41 -13.51 2.10
CA ASN A 183 -6.67 -12.38 1.52
C ASN A 183 -5.47 -11.97 2.38
N PHE A 184 -5.63 -11.93 3.70
CA PHE A 184 -4.54 -11.60 4.61
C PHE A 184 -3.44 -12.67 4.59
N ILE A 185 -3.80 -13.96 4.60
CA ILE A 185 -2.87 -15.07 4.48
C ILE A 185 -2.11 -15.02 3.14
N LYS A 186 -2.78 -14.64 2.05
CA LYS A 186 -2.15 -14.43 0.75
C LYS A 186 -1.08 -13.34 0.80
N LEU A 187 -1.37 -12.22 1.46
CA LEU A 187 -0.40 -11.12 1.65
C LEU A 187 0.82 -11.61 2.44
N ILE A 188 0.60 -12.37 3.50
CA ILE A 188 1.67 -12.97 4.32
C ILE A 188 2.51 -13.90 3.47
N ARG A 189 1.90 -14.77 2.68
CA ARG A 189 2.61 -15.69 1.79
C ARG A 189 3.49 -14.95 0.79
N ARG A 190 3.03 -13.84 0.22
CA ARG A 190 3.80 -13.00 -0.72
C ARG A 190 5.10 -12.45 -0.12
N ARG A 191 5.16 -12.25 1.20
CA ARG A 191 6.36 -11.80 1.91
C ARG A 191 7.48 -12.85 1.98
N TYR A 192 7.12 -14.13 2.06
CA TYR A 192 8.07 -15.24 2.22
C TYR A 192 8.42 -15.97 0.92
N ASN A 193 7.95 -15.47 -0.22
CA ASN A 193 7.99 -16.12 -1.53
C ASN A 193 9.14 -15.64 -2.44
#